data_AF-A0A3B5AYU5-F1
#
_entry.id   AF-A0A3B5AYU5-F1
#
_cell.length_a   1.000
_cell.length_b   1.000
_cell.length_c   1.000
_cell.angle_alpha   90.00
_cell.angle_beta   90.00
_cell.angle_gamma   90.00
#
_symmetry.space_group_name_H-M   'P 1'
#
loop_
_entity.id
_entity.type
_entity.pdbx_description
1 polymer ?
#
loop_
_entity_poly.entity_id
_entity_poly.type
_entity_poly.pdbx_seq_one_letter_code
_entity_poly.pdbx_strand_id
1 'polypeptide(L)'
;MREIVHIQAGQCGNQIGAKFWEVISDEHGIDPTGTYHGDSDLQLDRISVYYNEATGGKYVPRAILVDLEPGTMDSVRSGPFGQIFRPDNFVFGGWNKDTLHMAVTFIGNSTAIQELFKRISEQFTAMFRRKAFLHWYTGEGMDEMEFTEAESNMNDLVSEYQQYQDATAEEEGEFEEEAEDDA
;
A
#
# COMPACT_ATOMS: atom_id res chain seq x y z
N MET A 1 19.95 -2.70 9.82
CA MET A 1 18.60 -2.11 9.95
C MET A 1 17.98 -2.14 8.56
N ARG A 2 16.73 -2.60 8.40
CA ARG A 2 16.02 -2.64 7.11
C ARG A 2 14.92 -1.59 7.18
N GLU A 3 14.96 -0.61 6.30
CA GLU A 3 13.96 0.48 6.27
C GLU A 3 12.98 0.23 5.14
N ILE A 4 11.71 0.63 5.32
CA ILE A 4 10.67 0.51 4.30
C ILE A 4 10.15 1.92 3.98
N VAL A 5 10.04 2.22 2.70
CA VAL A 5 9.30 3.39 2.21
C VAL A 5 7.96 2.90 1.70
N HIS A 6 6.87 3.40 2.27
CA HIS A 6 5.51 3.05 1.88
C HIS A 6 5.02 4.01 0.80
N ILE A 7 4.60 3.49 -0.36
CA ILE A 7 3.99 4.30 -1.42
C ILE A 7 2.52 3.92 -1.51
N GLN A 8 1.65 4.92 -1.43
CA GLN A 8 0.21 4.77 -1.62
C GLN A 8 -0.23 5.65 -2.80
N ALA A 9 -1.06 5.08 -3.66
CA ALA A 9 -1.48 5.72 -4.90
C ALA A 9 -3.00 5.59 -5.11
N GLY A 10 -3.60 6.68 -5.57
CA GLY A 10 -5.03 6.79 -5.89
C GLY A 10 -5.94 6.80 -4.67
N GLN A 11 -7.21 7.07 -4.91
CA GLN A 11 -8.21 7.29 -3.86
C GLN A 11 -8.33 6.10 -2.88
N CYS A 12 -8.42 4.87 -3.42
CA CYS A 12 -8.55 3.67 -2.59
C CYS A 12 -7.25 3.40 -1.80
N GLY A 13 -6.08 3.49 -2.45
CA GLY A 13 -4.79 3.26 -1.81
C GLY A 13 -4.51 4.25 -0.68
N ASN A 14 -4.87 5.53 -0.87
CA ASN A 14 -4.74 6.57 0.13
C ASN A 14 -5.67 6.35 1.34
N GLN A 15 -6.87 5.80 1.14
CA GLN A 15 -7.79 5.46 2.25
C GLN A 15 -7.29 4.27 3.06
N ILE A 16 -6.86 3.20 2.38
CA ILE A 16 -6.28 2.02 3.04
C ILE A 16 -5.02 2.40 3.80
N GLY A 17 -4.11 3.14 3.17
CA GLY A 17 -2.88 3.55 3.82
C GLY A 17 -3.11 4.53 4.97
N ALA A 18 -4.14 5.39 4.92
CA ALA A 18 -4.52 6.20 6.07
C ALA A 18 -4.89 5.32 7.29
N LYS A 19 -5.67 4.25 7.08
CA LYS A 19 -6.01 3.29 8.15
C LYS A 19 -4.81 2.46 8.60
N PHE A 20 -3.93 2.06 7.69
CA PHE A 20 -2.68 1.41 8.05
C PHE A 20 -1.83 2.28 8.99
N TRP A 21 -1.67 3.57 8.65
CA TRP A 21 -0.87 4.50 9.46
C TRP A 21 -1.51 4.83 10.81
N GLU A 22 -2.84 4.78 10.92
CA GLU A 22 -3.55 4.87 12.21
C GLU A 22 -3.20 3.68 13.11
N VAL A 23 -3.39 2.45 12.60
CA VAL A 23 -3.14 1.23 13.37
C VAL A 23 -1.67 1.10 13.80
N ILE A 24 -0.73 1.40 12.90
CA ILE A 24 0.70 1.28 13.24
C ILE A 24 1.16 2.38 14.19
N SER A 25 0.55 3.58 14.13
CA SER A 25 0.83 4.64 15.09
C SER A 25 0.34 4.24 16.47
N ASP A 26 -0.87 3.67 16.57
CA ASP A 26 -1.42 3.17 17.84
C ASP A 26 -0.56 2.04 18.42
N GLU A 27 -0.10 1.09 17.60
CA GLU A 27 0.80 0.00 18.02
C GLU A 27 2.11 0.54 18.61
N HIS A 28 2.70 1.55 17.95
CA HIS A 28 3.94 2.19 18.39
C HIS A 28 3.73 3.30 19.45
N GLY A 29 2.49 3.55 19.88
CA GLY A 29 2.18 4.61 20.85
C GLY A 29 2.49 6.02 20.36
N ILE A 30 2.41 6.25 19.06
CA ILE A 30 2.60 7.57 18.42
C ILE A 30 1.26 8.26 18.29
N ASP A 31 1.16 9.48 18.78
CA ASP A 31 -0.06 10.27 18.67
C ASP A 31 -0.18 10.99 17.30
N PRO A 32 -1.33 11.62 17.00
CA PRO A 32 -1.51 12.41 15.78
C PRO A 32 -0.53 13.58 15.58
N THR A 33 0.16 14.02 16.64
CA THR A 33 1.17 15.08 16.57
C THR A 33 2.56 14.57 16.23
N GLY A 34 2.71 13.24 16.17
CA GLY A 34 3.96 12.51 15.98
C GLY A 34 4.73 12.30 17.28
N THR A 35 4.14 12.54 18.44
CA THR A 35 4.82 12.42 19.74
C THR A 35 4.57 11.03 20.33
N TYR A 36 5.62 10.43 20.90
CA TYR A 36 5.50 9.15 21.58
C TYR A 36 4.87 9.30 22.98
N HIS A 37 3.83 8.51 23.22
CA HIS A 37 3.08 8.40 24.47
C HIS A 37 2.91 6.94 24.93
N GLY A 38 3.75 6.04 24.41
CA GLY A 38 3.70 4.63 24.77
C GLY A 38 4.21 4.34 26.20
N ASP A 39 3.93 3.12 26.64
CA ASP A 39 4.22 2.62 27.98
C ASP A 39 5.25 1.49 27.99
N SER A 40 5.70 1.06 26.80
CA SER A 40 6.61 -0.07 26.62
C SER A 40 7.79 0.29 25.71
N ASP A 41 9.00 0.04 26.19
CA ASP A 41 10.25 0.24 25.41
C ASP A 41 10.27 -0.59 24.12
N LEU A 42 9.51 -1.70 24.05
CA LEU A 42 9.38 -2.52 22.85
C LEU A 42 8.69 -1.78 21.70
N GLN A 43 7.85 -0.78 21.99
CA GLN A 43 7.18 0.03 20.95
C GLN A 43 8.17 0.94 20.22
N LEU A 44 9.30 1.27 20.84
CA LEU A 44 10.37 2.00 20.17
C LEU A 44 11.33 1.06 19.44
N ASP A 45 11.27 -0.25 19.69
CA ASP A 45 12.10 -1.21 18.97
C ASP A 45 11.71 -1.21 17.49
N ARG A 46 12.72 -0.98 16.63
CA ARG A 46 12.55 -0.95 15.16
C ARG A 46 11.55 0.08 14.64
N ILE A 47 11.17 1.09 15.43
CA ILE A 47 10.30 2.19 14.96
C ILE A 47 10.89 2.89 13.72
N SER A 48 12.22 2.88 13.59
CA SER A 48 12.96 3.42 12.45
C SER A 48 12.67 2.74 11.11
N VAL A 49 12.03 1.55 11.12
CA VAL A 49 11.57 0.86 9.90
C VAL A 49 10.52 1.68 9.18
N TYR A 50 9.59 2.28 9.93
CA TYR A 50 8.43 2.99 9.42
C TYR A 50 8.51 4.51 9.60
N TYR A 51 9.17 4.98 10.66
CA TYR A 51 9.26 6.40 10.98
C TYR A 51 10.68 6.94 10.84
N ASN A 52 10.75 8.24 10.57
CA ASN A 52 11.92 9.06 10.80
C ASN A 52 11.74 9.82 12.12
N GLU A 53 12.73 9.78 12.99
CA GLU A 53 12.78 10.67 14.15
C GLU A 53 13.27 12.05 13.70
N ALA A 54 12.38 13.04 13.76
CA ALA A 54 12.67 14.43 13.52
C ALA A 54 13.06 15.15 14.82
N THR A 55 13.65 16.33 14.68
CA THR A 55 13.99 17.20 15.82
C THR A 55 12.77 17.45 16.71
N GLY A 56 12.97 17.32 18.02
CA GLY A 56 11.92 17.50 19.03
C GLY A 56 11.16 16.23 19.41
N GLY A 57 11.70 15.04 19.11
CA GLY A 57 11.09 13.76 19.48
C GLY A 57 9.83 13.44 18.67
N LYS A 58 9.73 13.99 17.46
CA LYS A 58 8.59 13.80 16.56
C LYS A 58 8.88 12.70 15.55
N TYR A 59 8.01 11.73 15.45
CA TYR A 59 8.08 10.63 14.50
C TYR A 59 7.25 10.98 13.26
N VAL A 60 7.89 10.89 12.09
CA VAL A 60 7.29 11.20 10.79
C VAL A 60 7.28 9.93 9.93
N PRO A 61 6.11 9.49 9.41
CA PRO A 61 6.04 8.33 8.52
C PRO A 61 6.92 8.45 7.28
N ARG A 62 7.54 7.34 6.91
CA ARG A 62 8.22 7.12 5.63
C ARG A 62 7.20 6.74 4.56
N ALA A 63 6.28 7.65 4.28
CA ALA A 63 5.21 7.45 3.32
C ALA A 63 5.24 8.48 2.20
N ILE A 64 4.93 8.06 0.98
CA ILE A 64 4.65 8.93 -0.16
C ILE A 64 3.20 8.71 -0.56
N LEU A 65 2.44 9.81 -0.64
CA LEU A 65 1.03 9.80 -0.98
C LEU A 65 0.86 10.39 -2.36
N VAL A 66 0.33 9.61 -3.28
CA VAL A 66 0.17 9.99 -4.68
C VAL A 66 -1.31 10.00 -5.03
N ASP A 67 -1.82 11.12 -5.53
CA ASP A 67 -3.15 11.16 -6.12
C ASP A 67 -3.24 12.16 -7.27
N LEU A 68 -3.94 11.82 -8.34
CA LEU A 68 -4.20 12.77 -9.42
C LEU A 68 -5.40 13.67 -9.11
N GLU A 69 -6.21 13.31 -8.11
CA GLU A 69 -7.34 14.09 -7.64
C GLU A 69 -6.99 14.87 -6.36
N PRO A 70 -7.07 16.21 -6.37
CA PRO A 70 -6.72 17.01 -5.20
C PRO A 70 -7.67 16.80 -4.01
N GLY A 71 -8.90 16.31 -4.25
CA GLY A 71 -9.91 16.09 -3.20
C GLY A 71 -9.56 14.97 -2.21
N THR A 72 -8.75 13.99 -2.61
CA THR A 72 -8.34 12.91 -1.71
C THR A 72 -7.41 13.42 -0.61
N MET A 73 -6.60 14.44 -0.89
CA MET A 73 -5.67 14.97 0.11
C MET A 73 -6.37 15.62 1.28
N ASP A 74 -7.43 16.40 1.02
CA ASP A 74 -8.21 17.02 2.08
C ASP A 74 -8.85 15.95 2.97
N SER A 75 -9.26 14.83 2.39
CA SER A 75 -9.79 13.67 3.12
C SER A 75 -8.72 13.02 4.03
N VAL A 76 -7.51 12.79 3.52
CA VAL A 76 -6.42 12.21 4.33
C VAL A 76 -5.95 13.19 5.41
N ARG A 77 -5.80 14.47 5.09
CA ARG A 77 -5.33 15.51 6.03
C ARG A 77 -6.35 15.84 7.12
N SER A 78 -7.64 15.72 6.81
CA SER A 78 -8.72 15.84 7.81
C SER A 78 -8.89 14.58 8.67
N GLY A 79 -8.26 13.47 8.26
CA GLY A 79 -8.20 12.24 9.04
C GLY A 79 -7.42 12.40 10.36
N PRO A 80 -7.62 11.47 11.30
CA PRO A 80 -7.08 11.55 12.67
C PRO A 80 -5.55 11.71 12.69
N PHE A 81 -4.84 11.00 11.81
CA PHE A 81 -3.38 11.05 11.68
C PHE A 81 -2.90 11.89 10.49
N GLY A 82 -3.77 12.66 9.84
CA GLY A 82 -3.43 13.40 8.62
C GLY A 82 -2.28 14.41 8.78
N GLN A 83 -2.09 14.93 10.00
CA GLN A 83 -1.07 15.95 10.29
C GLN A 83 0.33 15.38 10.58
N ILE A 84 0.46 14.06 10.73
CA ILE A 84 1.75 13.42 11.01
C ILE A 84 2.63 13.33 9.74
N PHE A 85 2.00 13.32 8.57
CA PHE A 85 2.69 13.29 7.29
C PHE A 85 3.30 14.65 6.97
N ARG A 86 4.50 14.66 6.38
CA ARG A 86 5.09 15.90 5.86
C ARG A 86 4.29 16.39 4.65
N PRO A 87 4.04 17.71 4.52
CA PRO A 87 3.42 18.27 3.33
C PRO A 87 4.16 17.85 2.03
N ASP A 88 5.48 17.76 2.09
CA ASP A 88 6.34 17.37 0.97
C ASP A 88 6.16 15.91 0.53
N ASN A 89 5.52 15.06 1.35
CA ASN A 89 5.25 13.67 1.02
C ASN A 89 4.02 13.49 0.12
N PHE A 90 3.23 14.56 -0.06
CA PHE A 90 2.04 14.54 -0.91
C PHE A 90 2.40 14.97 -2.33
N VAL A 91 2.17 14.09 -3.30
CA VAL A 91 2.33 14.33 -4.73
C VAL A 91 0.95 14.34 -5.34
N PHE A 92 0.56 15.49 -5.92
CA PHE A 92 -0.77 15.64 -6.47
C PHE A 92 -0.85 16.44 -7.76
N GLY A 93 -1.84 16.09 -8.58
CA GLY A 93 -2.18 16.80 -9.80
C GLY A 93 -2.89 18.12 -9.50
N GLY A 94 -2.25 19.24 -9.83
CA GLY A 94 -2.85 20.57 -9.78
C GLY A 94 -2.67 21.32 -11.09
N TRP A 95 -3.76 21.82 -11.68
CA TRP A 95 -3.71 22.77 -12.80
C TRP A 95 -3.54 24.21 -12.26
N ASN A 96 -2.36 24.54 -11.71
CA ASN A 96 -2.04 25.93 -11.36
C ASN A 96 -0.69 26.33 -11.97
N LYS A 97 -0.65 27.49 -12.61
CA LYS A 97 0.49 27.99 -13.39
C LYS A 97 1.78 28.24 -12.59
N ASP A 98 1.68 28.27 -11.26
CA ASP A 98 2.79 28.60 -10.36
C ASP A 98 3.28 27.40 -9.50
N THR A 99 2.62 26.25 -9.61
CA THR A 99 3.04 25.01 -8.94
C THR A 99 3.62 24.09 -10.02
N LEU A 100 4.81 23.53 -9.78
CA LEU A 100 5.45 22.60 -10.71
C LEU A 100 4.41 21.58 -11.20
N HIS A 101 4.30 21.37 -12.52
CA HIS A 101 3.51 20.27 -13.09
C HIS A 101 4.13 18.94 -12.63
N MET A 102 3.80 18.51 -11.41
CA MET A 102 4.22 17.22 -10.89
C MET A 102 3.32 16.16 -11.52
N ALA A 103 3.68 15.79 -12.74
CA ALA A 103 3.19 14.56 -13.34
C ALA A 103 4.02 13.42 -12.76
N VAL A 104 3.36 12.48 -12.09
CA VAL A 104 3.95 11.17 -11.85
C VAL A 104 4.11 10.51 -13.22
N THR A 105 5.33 10.52 -13.75
CA THR A 105 5.59 10.03 -15.12
C THR A 105 5.39 8.52 -15.24
N PHE A 106 5.64 7.77 -14.17
CA PHE A 106 5.45 6.32 -14.15
C PHE A 106 5.46 5.80 -12.70
N ILE A 107 4.37 5.16 -12.28
CA ILE A 107 4.37 4.17 -11.20
C ILE A 107 3.99 2.86 -11.87
N GLY A 108 5.00 2.09 -12.25
CA GLY A 108 4.81 0.78 -12.85
C GLY A 108 4.55 -0.24 -11.76
N ASN A 109 3.31 -0.72 -11.67
CA ASN A 109 3.11 -2.04 -11.10
C ASN A 109 3.64 -3.06 -12.10
N SER A 110 4.75 -3.72 -11.76
CA SER A 110 5.19 -4.85 -12.56
C SER A 110 4.24 -6.02 -12.30
N THR A 111 3.91 -6.76 -13.35
CA THR A 111 3.23 -8.05 -13.21
C THR A 111 3.99 -9.02 -12.29
N ALA A 112 5.26 -8.74 -11.96
CA ALA A 112 6.00 -9.41 -10.89
C ALA A 112 5.32 -9.37 -9.50
N ILE A 113 4.47 -8.39 -9.20
CA ILE A 113 3.72 -8.37 -7.92
C ILE A 113 2.74 -9.54 -7.82
N GLN A 114 2.25 -10.04 -8.96
CA GLN A 114 1.37 -11.19 -9.04
C GLN A 114 2.02 -12.43 -8.41
N GLU A 115 3.32 -12.62 -8.60
CA GLU A 115 4.05 -13.74 -8.02
C GLU A 115 4.09 -13.66 -6.49
N LEU A 116 4.17 -12.44 -5.95
CA LEU A 116 4.12 -12.20 -4.51
C LEU A 116 2.72 -12.47 -3.95
N PHE A 117 1.67 -12.03 -4.65
CA PHE A 117 0.27 -12.34 -4.28
C PHE A 117 -0.03 -13.84 -4.37
N LYS A 118 0.45 -14.55 -5.40
CA LYS A 118 0.35 -16.01 -5.52
C LYS A 118 0.99 -16.69 -4.30
N ARG A 119 2.23 -16.33 -3.93
CA ARG A 119 2.95 -16.92 -2.78
C ARG A 119 2.24 -16.69 -1.45
N ILE A 120 1.73 -15.48 -1.21
CA ILE A 120 0.99 -15.17 0.02
C ILE A 120 -0.34 -15.91 0.04
N SER A 121 -1.06 -15.95 -1.09
CA SER A 121 -2.32 -16.68 -1.22
C SER A 121 -2.13 -18.18 -0.95
N GLU A 122 -1.12 -18.83 -1.52
CA GLU A 122 -0.82 -20.25 -1.26
C GLU A 122 -0.57 -20.55 0.23
N GLN A 123 0.19 -19.68 0.90
CA GLN A 123 0.42 -19.81 2.34
C GLN A 123 -0.86 -19.61 3.14
N PHE A 124 -1.65 -18.60 2.78
CA PHE A 124 -2.96 -18.32 3.38
C PHE A 124 -3.90 -19.52 3.22
N THR A 125 -4.12 -20.03 2.01
CA THR A 125 -4.98 -21.19 1.74
C THR A 125 -4.54 -22.40 2.56
N ALA A 126 -3.24 -22.66 2.67
CA ALA A 126 -2.71 -23.75 3.48
C ALA A 126 -3.00 -23.58 4.98
N MET A 127 -2.91 -22.36 5.50
CA MET A 127 -3.25 -22.04 6.90
C MET A 127 -4.76 -22.09 7.15
N PHE A 128 -5.55 -21.52 6.25
CA PHE A 128 -7.01 -21.44 6.34
C PHE A 128 -7.64 -22.84 6.31
N ARG A 129 -7.19 -23.72 5.41
CA ARG A 129 -7.61 -25.15 5.38
C ARG A 129 -7.33 -25.89 6.69
N ARG A 130 -6.30 -25.47 7.44
CA ARG A 130 -5.93 -26.06 8.74
C ARG A 130 -6.63 -25.36 9.91
N LYS A 131 -7.48 -24.36 9.65
CA LYS A 131 -8.06 -23.44 10.64
C LYS A 131 -7.01 -22.84 11.58
N ALA A 132 -5.79 -22.64 11.09
CA ALA A 132 -4.69 -22.10 11.87
C ALA A 132 -4.98 -20.61 12.15
N PHE A 133 -4.84 -20.20 13.42
CA PHE A 133 -5.06 -18.83 13.90
C PHE A 133 -6.46 -18.22 13.66
N LEU A 134 -7.37 -18.92 13.00
CA LEU A 134 -8.71 -18.45 12.65
C LEU A 134 -9.52 -17.98 13.87
N HIS A 135 -9.37 -18.67 15.01
CA HIS A 135 -10.07 -18.33 16.26
C HIS A 135 -9.73 -16.96 16.83
N TRP A 136 -8.54 -16.41 16.55
CA TRP A 136 -8.18 -15.06 16.99
C TRP A 136 -9.02 -14.02 16.25
N TYR A 137 -9.23 -14.23 14.95
CA TYR A 137 -9.99 -13.29 14.13
C TYR A 137 -11.50 -13.44 14.31
N THR A 138 -12.01 -14.67 14.43
CA THR A 138 -13.43 -14.88 14.73
C THR A 138 -13.78 -14.46 16.17
N GLY A 139 -12.81 -14.47 17.09
CA GLY A 139 -12.95 -13.91 18.44
C GLY A 139 -13.11 -12.39 18.46
N GLU A 140 -12.54 -11.69 17.47
CA GLU A 140 -12.69 -10.24 17.27
C GLU A 140 -13.96 -9.88 16.47
N GLY A 141 -14.78 -10.88 16.10
CA GLY A 141 -16.09 -10.68 15.45
C GLY A 141 -16.09 -10.81 13.92
N MET A 142 -14.99 -11.29 13.32
CA MET A 142 -14.89 -11.53 11.88
C MET A 142 -15.57 -12.86 11.47
N ASP A 143 -16.26 -12.89 10.32
CA ASP A 143 -16.94 -14.10 9.83
C ASP A 143 -16.00 -14.97 8.98
N GLU A 144 -16.08 -16.30 9.10
CA GLU A 144 -15.29 -17.23 8.24
C GLU A 144 -15.55 -16.99 6.73
N MET A 145 -16.73 -16.49 6.35
CA MET A 145 -17.07 -16.12 4.96
C MET A 145 -16.25 -14.94 4.45
N GLU A 146 -15.91 -13.97 5.29
CA GLU A 146 -15.11 -12.79 4.90
C GLU A 146 -13.70 -13.20 4.45
N PHE A 147 -13.14 -14.26 5.04
CA PHE A 147 -11.87 -14.85 4.60
C PHE A 147 -11.96 -15.47 3.21
N THR A 148 -13.09 -16.12 2.91
CA THR A 148 -13.33 -16.74 1.60
C THR A 148 -13.53 -15.68 0.53
N GLU A 149 -14.23 -14.59 0.86
CA GLU A 149 -14.40 -13.44 -0.03
C GLU A 149 -13.07 -12.74 -0.32
N ALA A 150 -12.25 -12.50 0.72
CA ALA A 150 -10.92 -11.94 0.56
C ALA A 150 -10.00 -12.83 -0.30
N GLU A 151 -10.06 -14.15 -0.13
CA GLU A 151 -9.34 -15.12 -0.97
C GLU A 151 -9.79 -15.03 -2.44
N SER A 152 -11.10 -14.93 -2.69
CA SER A 152 -11.66 -14.76 -4.04
C SER A 152 -11.14 -13.49 -4.70
N ASN A 153 -11.25 -12.35 -4.00
CA ASN A 153 -10.81 -11.05 -4.51
C ASN A 153 -9.31 -11.05 -4.86
N MET A 154 -8.49 -11.74 -4.06
CA MET A 154 -7.06 -11.91 -4.33
C MET A 154 -6.80 -12.77 -5.58
N ASN A 155 -7.56 -13.86 -5.77
CA ASN A 155 -7.43 -14.73 -6.94
C ASN A 155 -7.90 -14.04 -8.23
N ASP A 156 -8.96 -13.24 -8.15
CA ASP A 156 -9.44 -12.43 -9.28
C ASP A 156 -8.38 -11.42 -9.71
N LEU A 157 -7.79 -10.71 -8.74
CA LEU A 157 -6.70 -9.77 -8.99
C LEU A 157 -5.47 -10.45 -9.62
N VAL A 158 -5.09 -11.63 -9.14
CA VAL A 158 -4.00 -12.44 -9.73
C VAL A 158 -4.33 -12.84 -11.18
N SER A 159 -5.59 -13.15 -11.46
CA SER A 159 -6.06 -13.54 -12.79
C SER A 159 -6.03 -12.36 -13.76
N GLU A 160 -6.45 -11.17 -13.32
CA GLU A 160 -6.31 -9.93 -14.10
C GLU A 160 -4.86 -9.68 -14.50
N TYR A 161 -3.91 -9.78 -13.56
CA TYR A 161 -2.48 -9.64 -13.88
C TYR A 161 -1.98 -10.69 -14.86
N GLN A 162 -2.49 -11.93 -14.80
CA GLN A 162 -2.11 -12.97 -15.76
C GLN A 162 -2.59 -12.62 -17.16
N GLN A 163 -3.85 -12.19 -17.29
CA GLN A 163 -4.43 -11.79 -18.57
C GLN A 163 -3.66 -10.64 -19.20
N TYR A 164 -3.22 -9.65 -18.42
CA TYR A 164 -2.37 -8.58 -18.93
C TYR A 164 -0.98 -9.06 -19.38
N GLN A 165 -0.35 -10.01 -18.65
CA GLN A 165 0.91 -10.62 -19.10
C GLN A 165 0.73 -11.35 -20.43
N ASP A 166 -0.30 -12.18 -20.52
CA ASP A 166 -0.55 -13.05 -21.67
C ASP A 166 -0.90 -12.21 -22.91
N ALA A 167 -1.75 -11.17 -22.76
CA ALA A 167 -2.07 -10.25 -23.85
C ALA A 167 -0.85 -9.47 -24.37
N THR A 168 0.06 -9.07 -23.48
CA THR A 168 1.31 -8.40 -23.90
C THR A 168 2.22 -9.34 -24.67
N ALA A 169 2.30 -10.62 -24.26
CA ALA A 169 3.10 -11.63 -24.94
C ALA A 169 2.54 -12.02 -26.31
N GLU A 170 1.21 -12.06 -26.45
CA GLU A 170 0.53 -12.27 -27.74
C GLU A 170 0.79 -11.11 -28.72
N GLU A 171 0.66 -9.85 -28.28
CA GLU A 171 0.96 -8.67 -29.11
C GLU A 171 2.45 -8.60 -29.52
N GLU A 172 3.40 -8.93 -28.63
CA GLU A 172 4.83 -8.98 -28.96
C GLU A 172 5.14 -10.10 -29.97
N GLY A 173 4.48 -11.26 -29.87
CA GLY A 173 4.66 -12.37 -30.80
C GLY A 173 4.13 -12.10 -32.21
N GLU A 174 2.98 -11.42 -32.34
CA GLU A 174 2.43 -11.00 -33.64
C GLU A 174 3.36 -10.01 -34.37
N PHE A 175 4.02 -9.11 -33.63
CA PHE A 175 4.94 -8.13 -34.20
C PHE A 175 6.26 -8.76 -34.66
N GLU A 176 6.72 -9.82 -34.01
CA GLU A 176 7.89 -10.58 -34.44
C GLU A 176 7.59 -11.41 -35.71
N GLU A 177 6.41 -12.04 -35.81
CA GLU A 177 5.99 -12.76 -37.02
C GLU A 177 5.82 -11.82 -38.24
N GLU A 178 5.20 -10.65 -38.07
CA GLU A 178 5.09 -9.67 -39.16
C GLU A 178 6.46 -9.12 -39.61
N ALA A 179 7.43 -8.99 -38.69
CA ALA A 179 8.77 -8.53 -39.02
C ALA A 179 9.63 -9.60 -39.74
N GLU A 180 9.37 -10.89 -39.53
CA GLU A 180 10.01 -11.98 -40.28
C GLU A 180 9.44 -12.14 -41.69
N ASP A 181 8.14 -11.86 -41.91
CA ASP A 181 7.51 -11.95 -43.23
C ASP A 181 7.88 -10.78 -44.18
N ASP A 182 8.34 -9.65 -43.64
CA ASP A 182 8.77 -8.45 -44.38
C ASP A 182 10.30 -8.39 -44.68
N ALA A 183 11.08 -9.45 -44.38
CA ALA A 183 12.53 -9.54 -44.59
C ALA A 183 12.97 -10.51 -45.71
#